data_AF-A0A2M7RKV6-F1
#
_entry.id   AF-A0A2M7RKV6-F1
#
_cell.length_a   1.000
_cell.length_b   1.000
_cell.length_c   1.000
_cell.angle_alpha   90.00
_cell.angle_beta   90.00
_cell.angle_gamma   90.00
#
_symmetry.space_group_name_H-M   'P 1'
#
loop_
_entity.id
_entity.type
_entity.pdbx_description
1 polymer ?
#
loop_
_entity_poly.entity_id
_entity_poly.type
_entity_poly.pdbx_seq_one_letter_code
_entity_poly.pdbx_strand_id
1 'polypeptide(L)'
;MGKKRPRLSWKLTDYQNNNIEVSEDIEKMPHKTEGEMMDETDIEKWFTDIMGTFKVLGEQDEELFKELYECFVEDTMYLKDLGKISDKQAELFIEKDNFKL
;
A
#
# COMPACT_ATOMS: atom_id res chain seq x y z
N MET A 1 4.20 13.36 -16.56
CA MET A 1 4.57 12.50 -15.41
C MET A 1 3.88 11.17 -15.60
N GLY A 2 4.61 10.06 -15.64
CA GLY A 2 4.00 8.74 -15.70
C GLY A 2 3.17 8.51 -14.44
N LYS A 3 2.01 7.84 -14.57
CA LYS A 3 1.22 7.41 -13.39
C LYS A 3 2.16 6.69 -12.42
N LYS A 4 2.18 7.12 -11.15
CA LYS A 4 2.79 6.31 -10.10
C LYS A 4 2.06 4.97 -10.10
N ARG A 5 2.82 3.88 -10.02
CA ARG A 5 2.26 2.54 -9.92
C ARG A 5 2.16 2.18 -8.44
N PRO A 6 1.12 1.43 -8.01
CA PRO A 6 0.98 0.98 -6.63
C PRO A 6 2.29 0.38 -6.15
N ARG A 7 2.77 0.75 -4.97
CA ARG A 7 4.03 0.21 -4.43
C ARG A 7 3.92 -1.29 -4.21
N LEU A 8 2.75 -1.78 -3.80
CA LEU A 8 2.51 -3.22 -3.63
C LEU A 8 2.61 -4.00 -4.95
N SER A 9 2.56 -3.31 -6.11
CA SER A 9 2.75 -3.92 -7.43
C SER A 9 4.21 -3.98 -7.88
N TRP A 10 5.14 -3.49 -7.07
CA TRP A 10 6.57 -3.47 -7.41
C TRP A 10 7.19 -4.86 -7.31
N LYS A 11 8.08 -5.15 -8.25
CA LYS A 11 8.98 -6.30 -8.22
C LYS A 11 10.37 -5.87 -7.77
N LEU A 12 11.26 -6.83 -7.49
CA LEU A 12 12.65 -6.56 -7.10
C LEU A 12 13.33 -5.51 -8.00
N THR A 13 13.10 -5.56 -9.31
CA THR A 13 13.67 -4.60 -10.26
C THR A 13 13.19 -3.16 -10.02
N ASP A 14 11.96 -2.96 -9.58
CA ASP A 14 11.44 -1.63 -9.27
C ASP A 14 12.14 -1.05 -8.04
N TYR A 15 12.37 -1.84 -6.97
CA TYR A 15 13.14 -1.40 -5.80
C TYR A 15 14.59 -1.05 -6.18
N GLN A 16 15.24 -1.91 -6.98
CA GLN A 16 16.60 -1.67 -7.46
C GLN A 16 16.71 -0.39 -8.30
N ASN A 17 15.76 -0.15 -9.20
CA ASN A 17 15.73 1.06 -10.03
C ASN A 17 15.54 2.34 -9.21
N ASN A 18 14.87 2.25 -8.06
CA ASN A 18 14.64 3.37 -7.16
C ASN A 18 15.70 3.48 -6.05
N ASN A 19 16.70 2.59 -6.02
CA ASN A 19 17.70 2.48 -4.95
C ASN A 19 17.08 2.35 -3.55
N ILE A 20 15.98 1.60 -3.43
CA ILE A 20 15.27 1.35 -2.18
C ILE A 20 15.66 -0.03 -1.66
N GLU A 21 15.98 -0.13 -0.38
CA GLU A 21 16.21 -1.40 0.31
C GLU A 21 14.93 -2.24 0.31
N VAL A 22 15.09 -3.54 0.12
CA VAL A 22 14.00 -4.46 -0.15
C VAL A 22 14.01 -5.58 0.89
N SER A 23 12.85 -6.16 1.22
CA SER A 23 12.78 -7.28 2.15
C SER A 23 13.42 -8.54 1.57
N GLU A 24 13.94 -9.41 2.44
CA GLU A 24 14.52 -10.70 2.04
C GLU A 24 13.53 -11.56 1.23
N ASP A 25 12.22 -11.41 1.48
CA ASP A 25 11.20 -12.21 0.80
C ASP A 25 11.08 -11.85 -0.69
N ILE A 26 11.16 -10.55 -1.02
CA ILE A 26 11.20 -10.07 -2.41
C ILE A 26 12.51 -10.50 -3.10
N GLU A 27 13.64 -10.52 -2.38
CA GLU A 27 14.91 -11.04 -2.93
C GLU A 27 14.82 -12.53 -3.26
N LYS A 28 14.17 -13.32 -2.41
CA LYS A 28 13.96 -14.77 -2.59
C LYS A 28 12.92 -15.08 -3.67
N MET A 29 11.98 -14.17 -3.94
CA MET A 29 10.90 -14.36 -4.92
C MET A 29 10.80 -13.20 -5.93
N PRO A 30 11.84 -12.95 -6.76
CA PRO A 30 11.94 -11.75 -7.60
C PRO A 30 10.87 -11.65 -8.71
N HIS A 31 10.14 -12.73 -8.96
CA HIS A 31 9.08 -12.78 -9.97
C HIS A 31 7.72 -12.33 -9.45
N LYS A 32 7.54 -12.29 -8.11
CA LYS A 32 6.32 -11.85 -7.44
C LYS A 32 6.43 -10.39 -7.00
N THR A 33 5.29 -9.73 -6.86
CA THR A 33 5.17 -8.42 -6.23
C THR A 33 5.01 -8.54 -4.72
N GLU A 34 5.22 -7.45 -3.98
CA GLU A 34 4.97 -7.41 -2.54
C GLU A 34 3.52 -7.84 -2.21
N GLY A 35 2.53 -7.27 -2.91
CA GLY A 35 1.11 -7.62 -2.72
C GLY A 35 0.76 -9.07 -3.07
N GLU A 36 1.45 -9.70 -4.03
CA GLU A 36 1.27 -11.13 -4.32
C GLU A 36 1.77 -12.02 -3.18
N MET A 37 2.78 -11.57 -2.43
CA MET A 37 3.39 -12.33 -1.34
C MET A 37 2.70 -12.13 0.01
N MET A 38 2.02 -10.99 0.21
CA MET A 38 1.28 -10.72 1.44
C MET A 38 0.20 -11.78 1.69
N ASP A 39 0.17 -12.31 2.90
CA ASP A 39 -0.97 -13.08 3.41
C ASP A 39 -2.02 -12.17 4.08
N GLU A 40 -3.09 -12.76 4.61
CA GLU A 40 -4.15 -12.01 5.30
C GLU A 40 -3.61 -11.24 6.52
N THR A 41 -2.66 -11.81 7.26
CA THR A 41 -2.06 -11.18 8.44
C THR A 41 -1.18 -9.99 8.03
N ASP A 42 -0.41 -10.15 6.95
CA ASP A 42 0.41 -9.07 6.39
C ASP A 42 -0.47 -7.89 5.93
N ILE A 43 -1.61 -8.17 5.31
CA ILE A 43 -2.56 -7.14 4.85
C ILE A 43 -3.18 -6.39 6.03
N GLU A 44 -3.62 -7.10 7.07
CA GLU A 44 -4.16 -6.48 8.28
C GLU A 44 -3.13 -5.58 8.97
N LYS A 45 -1.88 -6.04 9.06
CA LYS A 45 -0.78 -5.26 9.62
C LYS A 45 -0.48 -4.03 8.76
N TRP A 46 -0.32 -4.20 7.46
CA TRP A 46 -0.09 -3.10 6.51
C TRP A 46 -1.18 -2.02 6.61
N PHE A 47 -2.45 -2.43 6.64
CA PHE A 47 -3.56 -1.52 6.80
C PHE A 47 -3.49 -0.77 8.14
N THR A 48 -3.24 -1.48 9.24
CA THR A 48 -3.12 -0.90 10.59
C THR A 48 -1.99 0.13 10.68
N ASP A 49 -0.83 -0.16 10.10
CA ASP A 49 0.33 0.74 10.08
C ASP A 49 0.05 2.02 9.27
N ILE A 50 -0.62 1.88 8.12
CA ILE A 50 -1.05 3.02 7.30
C ILE A 50 -2.09 3.87 8.04
N MET A 51 -3.09 3.25 8.66
CA MET A 51 -4.08 3.95 9.48
C MET A 51 -3.41 4.79 10.58
N GLY A 52 -2.41 4.22 11.27
CA GLY A 52 -1.63 4.94 12.29
C GLY A 52 -0.88 6.13 11.72
N THR A 53 -0.21 5.94 10.57
CA THR A 53 0.53 7.01 9.86
C THR A 53 -0.41 8.15 9.45
N PHE A 54 -1.56 7.81 8.88
CA PHE A 54 -2.54 8.77 8.37
C PHE A 54 -3.21 9.59 9.47
N LYS A 55 -3.44 9.00 10.65
CA LYS A 55 -3.93 9.75 11.82
C LYS A 55 -2.94 10.82 12.28
N VAL A 56 -1.65 10.52 12.24
CA VAL A 56 -0.61 11.50 12.62
C VAL A 56 -0.46 12.58 11.54
N LEU A 57 -0.47 12.20 10.27
CA LEU A 57 -0.26 13.14 9.15
C LEU A 57 -1.45 14.05 8.89
N GLY A 58 -2.68 13.56 9.07
CA GLY A 58 -3.90 14.35 8.82
C GLY A 58 -3.98 15.64 9.63
N GLU A 59 -3.32 15.70 10.79
CA GLU A 59 -3.25 16.90 11.64
C GLU A 59 -2.05 17.80 11.35
N GLN A 60 -0.97 17.25 10.76
CA GLN A 60 0.34 17.92 10.67
C GLN A 60 0.65 18.41 9.26
N ASP A 61 0.26 17.66 8.23
CA ASP A 61 0.58 17.93 6.83
C ASP A 61 -0.49 17.36 5.89
N GLU A 62 -1.50 18.18 5.58
CA GLU A 62 -2.63 17.79 4.74
C GLU A 62 -2.22 17.49 3.29
N GLU A 63 -1.16 18.13 2.78
CA GLU A 63 -0.68 17.92 1.41
C GLU A 63 0.01 16.55 1.30
N LEU A 64 0.91 16.24 2.23
CA LEU A 64 1.55 14.93 2.31
C LEU A 64 0.53 13.82 2.56
N PHE A 65 -0.48 14.06 3.41
CA PHE A 65 -1.58 13.13 3.63
C PHE A 65 -2.29 12.80 2.32
N LYS A 66 -2.65 13.81 1.50
CA LYS A 66 -3.34 13.59 0.23
C LYS A 66 -2.51 12.75 -0.73
N GLU A 67 -1.22 13.05 -0.86
CA GLU A 67 -0.32 12.29 -1.75
C GLU A 67 -0.21 10.81 -1.31
N LEU A 68 -0.02 10.56 -0.02
CA LEU A 68 0.12 9.20 0.49
C LEU A 68 -1.21 8.44 0.46
N TYR A 69 -2.32 9.12 0.71
CA TYR A 69 -3.65 8.52 0.62
C TYR A 69 -3.99 8.09 -0.82
N GLU A 70 -3.61 8.87 -1.83
CA GLU A 70 -3.76 8.45 -3.24
C GLU A 70 -2.96 7.18 -3.53
N CYS A 71 -1.71 7.09 -3.04
CA CYS A 71 -0.89 5.88 -3.17
C CYS A 71 -1.53 4.68 -2.47
N PHE A 72 -2.07 4.89 -1.26
CA PHE A 72 -2.76 3.85 -0.50
C PHE A 72 -4.03 3.33 -1.20
N VAL A 73 -4.80 4.21 -1.84
CA VAL A 73 -5.97 3.81 -2.65
C VAL A 73 -5.52 2.94 -3.82
N GLU A 74 -4.46 3.33 -4.53
CA GLU A 74 -3.91 2.53 -5.64
C GLU A 74 -3.44 1.14 -5.15
N ASP A 75 -2.76 1.06 -4.01
CA ASP A 75 -2.31 -0.20 -3.39
C ASP A 75 -3.50 -1.08 -2.95
N THR A 76 -4.53 -0.48 -2.37
CA THR A 76 -5.75 -1.19 -1.96
C THR A 76 -6.47 -1.78 -3.16
N MET A 77 -6.60 -1.01 -4.25
CA MET A 77 -7.21 -1.50 -5.48
C MET A 77 -6.39 -2.61 -6.13
N TYR A 78 -5.06 -2.54 -6.05
CA TYR A 78 -4.20 -3.62 -6.52
C TYR A 78 -4.38 -4.91 -5.71
N LEU A 79 -4.46 -4.85 -4.38
CA LEU A 79 -4.77 -6.01 -3.53
C LEU A 79 -6.14 -6.61 -3.85
N LYS A 80 -7.13 -5.75 -4.14
CA LYS A 80 -8.45 -6.18 -4.59
C LYS A 80 -8.38 -6.94 -5.92
N ASP A 81 -7.65 -6.40 -6.89
CA ASP A 81 -7.49 -7.01 -8.23
C ASP A 81 -6.72 -8.35 -8.16
N LEU A 82 -5.81 -8.51 -7.20
CA LEU A 82 -5.16 -9.79 -6.88
C LEU A 82 -6.09 -10.80 -6.17
N GLY A 83 -7.29 -10.39 -5.75
CA GLY A 83 -8.20 -11.21 -4.95
C GLY A 83 -7.75 -11.41 -3.51
N LYS A 84 -6.84 -10.57 -3.01
CA LYS A 84 -6.31 -10.62 -1.63
C LYS A 84 -7.27 -10.03 -0.61
N ILE A 85 -8.11 -9.10 -1.06
CA ILE A 85 -9.20 -8.52 -0.27
C ILE A 85 -10.49 -8.50 -1.12
N SER A 86 -11.64 -8.58 -0.45
CA SER A 86 -12.94 -8.43 -1.10
C SER A 86 -13.23 -6.98 -1.48
N ASP A 87 -14.20 -6.77 -2.39
CA ASP A 87 -14.70 -5.43 -2.72
C ASP A 87 -15.14 -4.65 -1.48
N LYS A 88 -15.83 -5.32 -0.55
CA LYS A 88 -16.28 -4.72 0.70
C LYS A 88 -15.12 -4.31 1.61
N GLN A 89 -14.06 -5.12 1.68
CA GLN A 89 -12.85 -4.75 2.44
C GLN A 89 -12.14 -3.56 1.79
N ALA A 90 -12.03 -3.53 0.46
CA ALA A 90 -11.44 -2.41 -0.25
C ALA A 90 -12.22 -1.11 -0.01
N GLU A 91 -13.55 -1.15 -0.10
CA GLU A 91 -14.44 -0.02 0.22
C GLU A 91 -14.24 0.47 1.66
N LEU A 92 -14.20 -0.46 2.63
CA LEU A 92 -13.93 -0.13 4.03
C LEU A 92 -12.56 0.52 4.19
N PHE A 93 -11.52 0.00 3.56
CA PHE A 93 -10.16 0.50 3.73
C PHE A 93 -9.99 1.92 3.22
N ILE A 94 -10.60 2.25 2.07
CA ILE A 94 -10.48 3.58 1.46
C ILE A 94 -11.48 4.60 2.04
N GLU A 95 -12.39 4.22 2.93
CA GLU A 95 -13.37 5.15 3.47
C GLU A 95 -12.69 6.27 4.27
N LYS A 96 -12.74 7.51 3.75
CA LYS A 96 -11.99 8.67 4.28
C LYS A 96 -12.33 8.98 5.73
N ASP A 97 -13.54 8.66 6.17
CA ASP A 97 -13.98 8.93 7.53
C ASP A 97 -13.27 8.04 8.57
N ASN A 98 -12.60 6.96 8.15
CA ASN A 98 -11.75 6.17 9.04
C ASN A 98 -10.51 6.94 9.53
N PHE A 99 -10.11 7.99 8.80
CA PHE A 99 -8.88 8.74 9.05
C PHE A 99 -9.13 10.10 9.70
N LYS A 100 -10.40 10.51 9.84
CA LYS A 100 -10.77 11.73 10.56
C LYS A 100 -10.83 11.42 12.05
N LEU A 101 -10.20 12.27 12.86
CA LEU A 101 -10.36 12.32 14.32
C LEU A 101 -11.66 13.05 14.69
#